data_AF-A0A847A0T0-F1
#
_entry.id   AF-A0A847A0T0-F1
#
_cell.length_a   1.000
_cell.length_b   1.000
_cell.length_c   1.000
_cell.angle_alpha   90.00
_cell.angle_beta   90.00
_cell.angle_gamma   90.00
#
_symmetry.space_group_name_H-M   'P 1'
#
loop_
_entity.id
_entity.type
_entity.pdbx_description
1 polymer ?
#
loop_
_entity_poly.entity_id
_entity_poly.type
_entity_poly.pdbx_seq_one_letter_code
_entity_poly.pdbx_strand_id
1 'polypeptide(L)'
;MTSSPFSRRAQLRALDSIVGRLETSEKRRRAEDAAQLKVLAEAVEMATAQDSAALKNEHSSLAYRAVRSEIACALNMSEQSVERRMSHAYELIQHYFITYMALREGEISLAHTE
;
A
#
# COMPACT_ATOMS: atom_id res chain seq x y z
N MET A 1 -23.85 38.51 -18.42
CA MET A 1 -24.11 37.17 -19.00
C MET A 1 -24.51 36.22 -17.87
N THR A 2 -25.80 36.08 -17.59
CA THR A 2 -26.32 35.22 -16.53
C THR A 2 -26.36 33.77 -17.04
N SER A 3 -25.64 32.87 -16.37
CA SER A 3 -25.71 31.43 -16.65
C SER A 3 -27.15 30.94 -16.46
N SER A 4 -27.72 30.32 -17.49
CA SER A 4 -29.07 29.75 -17.46
C SER A 4 -29.16 28.70 -16.33
N PRO A 5 -30.28 28.63 -15.58
CA PRO A 5 -30.47 27.63 -14.53
C PRO A 5 -30.33 26.19 -15.05
N PHE A 6 -30.60 25.95 -16.34
CA PHE A 6 -30.38 24.66 -17.00
C PHE A 6 -28.89 24.35 -17.17
N SER A 7 -28.07 25.33 -17.55
CA SER A 7 -26.61 25.18 -17.67
C SER A 7 -25.96 24.91 -16.32
N ARG A 8 -26.42 25.56 -15.24
CA ARG A 8 -25.94 25.29 -13.88
C ARG A 8 -26.27 23.87 -13.41
N ARG A 9 -27.49 23.38 -13.66
CA ARG A 9 -27.88 22.00 -13.33
C ARG A 9 -27.09 20.96 -14.10
N ALA A 10 -26.85 21.20 -15.39
CA ALA A 10 -26.00 20.33 -16.21
C ALA A 10 -24.56 20.30 -15.70
N GLN A 11 -24.01 21.45 -15.32
CA GLN A 11 -22.67 21.55 -14.72
C GLN A 11 -22.58 20.79 -13.39
N LEU A 12 -23.58 20.90 -12.51
CA LEU A 12 -23.60 20.16 -11.24
C LEU A 12 -23.63 18.65 -11.45
N ARG A 13 -24.44 18.16 -12.41
CA ARG A 13 -24.46 16.72 -12.76
C ARG A 13 -23.14 16.24 -13.36
N ALA A 14 -22.52 17.06 -14.21
CA ALA A 14 -21.22 16.73 -14.79
C ALA A 14 -20.14 16.68 -13.70
N LEU A 15 -20.14 17.63 -12.76
CA LEU A 15 -19.23 17.65 -11.63
C LEU A 15 -19.44 16.43 -10.73
N ASP A 16 -20.68 16.11 -10.37
CA ASP A 16 -21.02 14.92 -9.56
C ASP A 16 -20.52 13.62 -10.22
N SER A 17 -20.70 13.50 -11.54
CA SER A 17 -20.16 12.38 -12.30
C SER A 17 -18.63 12.31 -12.28
N ILE A 18 -17.94 13.46 -12.40
CA ILE A 18 -16.48 13.53 -12.32
C ILE A 18 -16.00 13.13 -10.92
N VAL A 19 -16.62 13.67 -9.87
CA VAL A 19 -16.28 13.37 -8.47
C VAL A 19 -16.50 11.89 -8.18
N GLY A 20 -17.66 11.31 -8.53
CA GLY A 20 -17.92 9.88 -8.28
C GLY A 20 -16.95 8.95 -9.02
N ARG A 21 -16.51 9.33 -10.23
CA ARG A 21 -15.47 8.59 -10.96
C ARG A 21 -14.11 8.70 -10.27
N LEU A 22 -13.76 9.88 -9.76
CA LEU A 22 -12.51 10.09 -9.02
C LEU A 22 -12.50 9.30 -7.72
N GLU A 23 -13.59 9.34 -6.94
CA GLU A 23 -13.76 8.57 -5.71
C GLU A 23 -13.61 7.06 -5.95
N THR A 24 -14.24 6.55 -7.02
CA THR A 24 -14.10 5.15 -7.43
C THR A 24 -12.65 4.81 -7.81
N SER A 25 -11.96 5.72 -8.51
CA SER A 25 -10.56 5.54 -8.87
C SER A 25 -9.65 5.51 -7.64
N GLU A 26 -9.84 6.44 -6.69
CA GLU A 26 -9.08 6.49 -5.45
C GLU A 26 -9.33 5.28 -4.57
N LYS A 27 -10.58 4.81 -4.47
CA LYS A 27 -10.91 3.58 -3.74
C LYS A 27 -10.15 2.37 -4.29
N ARG A 28 -10.10 2.23 -5.62
CA ARG A 28 -9.32 1.16 -6.27
C ARG A 28 -7.83 1.30 -6.01
N ARG A 29 -7.28 2.52 -6.11
CA ARG A 29 -5.87 2.79 -5.83
C ARG A 29 -5.49 2.36 -4.41
N ARG A 30 -6.29 2.70 -3.41
CA ARG A 30 -6.07 2.30 -2.01
C ARG A 30 -6.12 0.79 -1.81
N ALA A 31 -7.03 0.10 -2.50
CA ALA A 31 -7.07 -1.36 -2.49
C ALA A 31 -5.81 -1.99 -3.11
N GLU A 32 -5.28 -1.40 -4.20
CA GLU A 32 -4.01 -1.82 -4.80
C GLU A 32 -2.81 -1.53 -3.87
N ASP A 33 -2.78 -0.37 -3.20
CA ASP A 33 -1.77 -0.06 -2.18
C ASP A 33 -1.79 -1.13 -1.06
N ALA A 34 -2.98 -1.54 -0.62
CA ALA A 34 -3.14 -2.63 0.37
C ALA A 34 -2.65 -3.99 -0.17
N ALA A 35 -2.93 -4.30 -1.43
CA ALA A 35 -2.46 -5.54 -2.05
C ALA A 35 -0.92 -5.56 -2.12
N GLN A 36 -0.30 -4.44 -2.49
CA GLN A 36 1.16 -4.32 -2.52
C GLN A 36 1.78 -4.50 -1.13
N LEU A 37 1.21 -3.89 -0.09
CA LEU A 37 1.67 -4.09 1.30
C LEU A 37 1.58 -5.55 1.71
N LYS A 38 0.49 -6.25 1.34
CA LYS A 38 0.35 -7.68 1.66
C LYS A 38 1.47 -8.52 1.06
N VAL A 39 1.79 -8.31 -0.21
CA VAL A 39 2.90 -9.02 -0.87
C VAL A 39 4.25 -8.73 -0.20
N LEU A 40 4.48 -7.48 0.23
CA LEU A 40 5.69 -7.12 0.97
C LEU A 40 5.78 -7.82 2.34
N ALA A 41 4.67 -7.92 3.08
CA ALA A 41 4.64 -8.63 4.34
C ALA A 41 4.86 -10.15 4.16
N GLU A 42 4.25 -10.75 3.13
CA GLU A 42 4.48 -12.16 2.75
C GLU A 42 5.96 -12.42 2.45
N ALA A 43 6.66 -11.47 1.81
CA ALA A 43 8.09 -11.57 1.56
C ALA A 43 8.93 -11.54 2.86
N VAL A 44 8.52 -10.74 3.86
CA VAL A 44 9.15 -10.72 5.19
C VAL A 44 8.94 -12.05 5.92
N GLU A 45 7.71 -12.57 5.91
CA GLU A 45 7.37 -13.86 6.52
C GLU A 45 8.18 -15.01 5.90
N MET A 46 8.27 -15.04 4.56
CA MET A 46 9.07 -16.02 3.84
C MET A 46 10.56 -15.95 4.23
N ALA A 47 11.14 -14.75 4.27
CA ALA A 47 12.54 -14.57 4.64
C ALA A 47 12.82 -15.02 6.08
N THR A 48 11.97 -14.62 7.03
CA THR A 48 12.12 -14.93 8.47
C THR A 48 11.85 -16.40 8.81
N ALA A 49 10.99 -17.08 8.04
CA ALA A 49 10.77 -18.52 8.16
C ALA A 49 12.02 -19.33 7.78
N GLN A 50 12.74 -18.91 6.74
CA GLN A 50 14.02 -19.52 6.33
C GLN A 50 15.09 -19.35 7.41
N ASP A 51 15.09 -18.21 8.10
CA ASP A 51 16.07 -17.91 9.16
C ASP A 51 15.80 -18.66 10.45
N SER A 52 14.55 -18.94 10.79
CA SER A 52 14.24 -19.69 12.01
C SER A 52 14.80 -21.12 11.97
N ALA A 53 15.10 -21.65 10.78
CA ALA A 53 15.82 -22.91 10.58
C ALA A 53 17.36 -22.76 10.74
N ALA A 54 17.91 -21.55 10.67
CA ALA A 54 19.32 -21.23 10.79
C ALA A 54 19.60 -20.48 12.11
N LEU A 55 20.28 -21.14 13.06
CA LEU A 55 20.53 -20.68 14.43
C LEU A 55 20.84 -19.16 14.56
N LYS A 56 20.14 -18.51 15.49
CA LYS A 56 19.97 -17.06 15.66
C LYS A 56 21.28 -16.29 15.94
N ASN A 57 21.53 -15.26 15.11
CA ASN A 57 22.48 -14.12 15.23
C ASN A 57 23.80 -14.26 14.45
N GLU A 58 24.30 -13.26 13.70
CA GLU A 58 24.55 -11.87 14.14
C GLU A 58 24.27 -10.72 13.12
N HIS A 59 23.77 -10.98 11.92
CA HIS A 59 23.43 -9.92 10.96
C HIS A 59 22.05 -10.19 10.38
N SER A 60 21.09 -9.26 10.51
CA SER A 60 19.77 -9.26 9.83
C SER A 60 19.84 -10.08 8.55
N SER A 61 19.14 -11.22 8.54
CA SER A 61 19.57 -12.44 7.85
C SER A 61 19.94 -12.26 6.38
N LEU A 62 20.83 -13.12 5.90
CA LEU A 62 21.21 -13.12 4.49
C LEU A 62 19.97 -13.30 3.58
N ALA A 63 18.98 -14.08 4.00
CA ALA A 63 17.72 -14.25 3.30
C ALA A 63 16.92 -12.93 3.22
N TYR A 64 16.74 -12.23 4.35
CA TYR A 64 16.07 -10.94 4.39
C TYR A 64 16.77 -9.90 3.51
N ARG A 65 18.11 -9.86 3.56
CA ARG A 65 18.91 -8.95 2.70
C ARG A 65 18.76 -9.28 1.23
N ALA A 66 18.80 -10.56 0.85
CA ALA A 66 18.61 -11.00 -0.52
C ALA A 66 17.23 -10.58 -1.05
N VAL A 67 16.16 -10.91 -0.32
CA VAL A 67 14.78 -10.53 -0.66
C VAL A 67 14.64 -9.02 -0.81
N ARG A 68 15.17 -8.23 0.13
CA ARG A 68 15.14 -6.77 0.06
C ARG A 68 15.88 -6.24 -1.18
N SER A 69 17.03 -6.81 -1.53
CA SER A 69 17.79 -6.41 -2.74
C SER A 69 17.05 -6.74 -4.04
N GLU A 70 16.38 -7.89 -4.09
CA GLU A 70 15.62 -8.34 -5.26
C GLU A 70 14.38 -7.45 -5.47
N ILE A 71 13.65 -7.15 -4.39
CA ILE A 71 12.51 -6.23 -4.44
C ILE A 71 12.96 -4.81 -4.81
N ALA A 72 14.08 -4.34 -4.27
CA ALA A 72 14.67 -3.05 -4.63
C ALA A 72 15.00 -2.96 -6.13
N CYS A 73 15.59 -4.02 -6.68
CA CYS A 73 15.84 -4.13 -8.11
C CYS A 73 14.54 -4.14 -8.92
N ALA A 74 13.57 -4.97 -8.55
CA ALA A 74 12.30 -5.12 -9.26
C ALA A 74 11.46 -3.83 -9.28
N LEU A 75 11.49 -3.06 -8.19
CA LEU A 75 10.75 -1.80 -8.06
C LEU A 75 11.54 -0.57 -8.49
N ASN A 76 12.81 -0.72 -8.88
CA ASN A 76 13.74 0.38 -9.16
C ASN A 76 13.80 1.40 -8.00
N MET A 77 13.97 0.89 -6.78
CA MET A 77 14.02 1.67 -5.54
C MET A 77 15.32 1.41 -4.77
N SER A 78 15.68 2.31 -3.84
CA SER A 78 16.79 2.03 -2.93
C SER A 78 16.43 0.92 -1.94
N GLU A 79 17.40 0.10 -1.54
CA GLU A 79 17.16 -0.95 -0.53
C GLU A 79 16.65 -0.38 0.80
N GLN A 80 17.10 0.82 1.19
CA GLN A 80 16.61 1.49 2.41
C GLN A 80 15.13 1.85 2.31
N SER A 81 14.67 2.28 1.14
CA SER A 81 13.25 2.57 0.90
C SER A 81 12.41 1.29 0.93
N VAL A 82 12.92 0.19 0.38
CA VAL A 82 12.26 -1.11 0.43
C VAL A 82 12.22 -1.67 1.85
N GLU A 83 13.30 -1.56 2.62
CA GLU A 83 13.35 -1.97 4.02
C GLU A 83 12.25 -1.29 4.85
N ARG A 84 12.13 0.03 4.73
CA ARG A 84 11.09 0.79 5.43
C ARG A 84 9.69 0.30 5.04
N ARG A 85 9.45 0.03 3.74
CA ARG A 85 8.15 -0.46 3.26
C ARG A 85 7.86 -1.88 3.72
N MET A 86 8.84 -2.77 3.70
CA MET A 86 8.71 -4.15 4.19
C MET A 86 8.40 -4.19 5.68
N SER A 87 9.14 -3.43 6.49
CA SER A 87 8.92 -3.32 7.93
C SER A 87 7.54 -2.74 8.24
N HIS A 88 7.15 -1.65 7.56
CA HIS A 88 5.83 -1.05 7.68
C HIS A 88 4.71 -2.02 7.32
N ALA A 89 4.82 -2.69 6.18
CA ALA A 89 3.84 -3.67 5.71
C ALA A 89 3.64 -4.82 6.72
N TYR A 90 4.75 -5.37 7.20
CA TYR A 90 4.72 -6.46 8.18
C TYR A 90 4.08 -6.00 9.50
N GLU A 91 4.47 -4.83 10.03
CA GLU A 91 3.90 -4.28 11.26
C GLU A 91 2.39 -3.99 11.12
N LEU A 92 1.99 -3.34 10.02
CA LEU A 92 0.60 -2.99 9.74
C LEU A 92 -0.29 -4.25 9.69
N ILE A 93 0.17 -5.33 9.06
CA ILE A 93 -0.62 -6.56 8.92
C ILE A 93 -0.64 -7.37 10.22
N GLN A 94 0.49 -7.46 10.92
CA GLN A 94 0.61 -8.28 12.13
C GLN A 94 0.00 -7.61 13.37
N HIS A 95 0.06 -6.28 13.48
CA HIS A 95 -0.34 -5.55 14.68
C HIS A 95 -1.54 -4.62 14.48
N TYR A 96 -1.80 -4.16 13.26
CA TYR A 96 -2.84 -3.18 12.96
C TYR A 96 -3.81 -3.66 11.88
N PHE A 97 -4.24 -4.92 11.97
CA PHE A 97 -5.04 -5.58 10.94
C PHE A 97 -6.34 -4.83 10.59
N ILE A 98 -7.01 -4.19 11.55
CA ILE A 98 -8.21 -3.39 11.28
C ILE A 98 -7.88 -2.18 10.39
N THR A 99 -6.75 -1.51 10.63
CA THR A 99 -6.27 -0.41 9.79
C THR A 99 -5.95 -0.91 8.37
N TYR A 100 -5.31 -2.08 8.26
CA TYR A 100 -5.10 -2.74 6.96
C TYR A 100 -6.42 -3.04 6.23
N MET A 101 -7.47 -3.48 6.94
CA MET A 101 -8.80 -3.71 6.35
C MET A 101 -9.45 -2.43 5.84
N ALA A 102 -9.40 -1.36 6.61
CA ALA A 102 -9.91 -0.06 6.17
C ALA A 102 -9.17 0.45 4.90
N LEU A 103 -7.85 0.24 4.81
CA LEU A 103 -7.08 0.58 3.61
C LEU A 103 -7.50 -0.29 2.42
N ARG A 104 -7.61 -1.61 2.61
CA ARG A 104 -8.04 -2.56 1.58
C ARG A 104 -9.44 -2.25 1.06
N GLU A 105 -10.34 -1.83 1.94
CA GLU A 105 -11.69 -1.42 1.59
C GLU A 105 -11.76 -0.01 1.01
N GLY A 106 -10.61 0.69 0.95
CA GLY A 106 -10.43 2.01 0.36
C GLY A 106 -11.06 3.14 1.18
N GLU A 107 -11.32 2.89 2.46
CA GLU A 107 -11.86 3.87 3.42
C GLU A 107 -10.79 4.88 3.84
N ILE A 108 -9.55 4.42 3.99
CA ILE A 108 -8.38 5.26 4.32
C ILE A 108 -7.31 5.17 3.24
N SER A 109 -6.44 6.17 3.15
CA SER A 109 -5.27 6.15 2.26
C SER A 109 -4.06 5.53 2.93
N LEU A 110 -3.06 5.11 2.14
CA LEU A 110 -1.80 4.58 2.64
C LEU A 110 -1.12 5.53 3.65
N ALA A 111 -1.21 6.84 3.41
CA ALA A 111 -0.66 7.87 4.29
C ALA A 111 -1.26 7.89 5.72
N HIS A 112 -2.42 7.27 5.96
CA HIS A 112 -2.98 7.11 7.30
C HIS A 112 -2.39 5.93 8.07
N THR A 113 -1.54 5.13 7.41
CA THR A 113 -0.91 3.96 8.02
C THR A 113 0.55 4.23 8.41
N GLU A 114 1.20 5.22 7.80
CA GLU A 114 2.64 5.53 7.96
C GLU A 114 2.98 6.36 9.22
#